data_AF-A0A6L5X662-F1
#
_entry.id   AF-A0A6L5X662-F1
#
_cell.length_a   1.000
_cell.length_b   1.000
_cell.length_c   1.000
_cell.angle_alpha   90.00
_cell.angle_beta   90.00
_cell.angle_gamma   90.00
#
_symmetry.space_group_name_H-M   'P 1'
#
loop_
_entity.id
_entity.type
_entity.pdbx_description
1 polymer ?
#
loop_
_entity_poly.entity_id
_entity_poly.type
_entity_poly.pdbx_seq_one_letter_code
_entity_poly.pdbx_strand_id
1 'polypeptide(L)'
;MKQYEYDTILHEMDDSGGAYVPFPWNVREEFGKGRVKAHALFDGIPYDGSIVNMGVKNPDGSVCYIIGVLKTIRNKLNKHDGDMIHVVIEVEE
;
A
#
# COMPACT_ATOMS: atom_id res chain seq x y z
N MET A 1 -8.14 -16.51 2.31
CA MET A 1 -8.37 -15.06 2.56
C MET A 1 -7.48 -14.65 3.70
N LYS A 2 -6.48 -13.81 3.43
CA LYS A 2 -5.55 -13.30 4.44
C LYS A 2 -5.83 -11.83 4.67
N GLN A 3 -5.87 -11.42 5.94
CA GLN A 3 -6.03 -10.03 6.36
C GLN A 3 -4.75 -9.55 7.04
N TYR A 4 -4.34 -8.33 6.71
CA TYR A 4 -3.19 -7.65 7.28
C TYR A 4 -3.62 -6.27 7.75
N GLU A 5 -3.28 -5.90 8.97
CA GLU A 5 -3.65 -4.62 9.58
C GLU A 5 -2.41 -4.01 10.22
N TYR A 6 -2.10 -2.76 9.86
CA TYR A 6 -0.89 -2.09 10.27
C TYR A 6 -0.99 -0.57 10.04
N ASP A 7 -0.22 0.18 10.83
CA ASP A 7 -0.01 1.60 10.60
C ASP A 7 1.28 1.81 9.81
N THR A 8 1.26 2.77 8.90
CA THR A 8 2.42 3.09 8.07
C THR A 8 2.40 4.55 7.65
N ILE A 9 3.45 4.99 6.96
CA ILE A 9 3.57 6.35 6.45
C ILE A 9 3.09 6.41 5.00
N LEU A 10 2.28 7.42 4.71
CA LEU A 10 1.88 7.78 3.37
C LEU A 10 3.04 8.46 2.65
N HIS A 11 3.40 7.96 1.47
CA HIS A 11 4.43 8.53 0.62
C HIS A 11 3.83 9.08 -0.67
N GLU A 12 4.07 10.35 -0.96
CA GLU A 12 3.73 10.98 -2.22
C GLU A 12 4.90 10.90 -3.21
N MET A 13 4.58 10.82 -4.50
CA MET A 13 5.56 10.91 -5.58
C MET A 13 5.52 12.31 -6.19
N ASP A 14 6.64 13.03 -6.08
CA ASP A 14 6.78 14.41 -6.53
C ASP A 14 6.43 14.62 -8.01
N ASP A 15 6.72 13.63 -8.87
CA ASP A 15 6.69 13.80 -10.32
C ASP A 15 5.32 13.48 -10.97
N SER A 16 4.54 12.59 -10.35
CA SER A 16 3.29 12.07 -10.94
C SER A 16 2.04 12.37 -10.12
N GLY A 17 2.17 12.97 -8.93
CA GLY A 17 1.06 13.19 -8.01
C GLY A 17 0.42 11.90 -7.48
N GLY A 18 1.07 10.75 -7.71
CA GLY A 18 0.71 9.48 -7.12
C GLY A 18 1.07 9.47 -5.64
N ALA A 19 0.40 8.62 -4.87
CA ALA A 19 0.82 8.31 -3.51
C ALA A 19 0.71 6.82 -3.29
N TYR A 20 1.48 6.31 -2.34
CA TYR A 20 1.51 4.91 -1.98
C TYR A 20 1.83 4.75 -0.50
N VAL A 21 1.53 3.57 0.01
CA VAL A 21 2.00 3.11 1.30
C VAL A 21 2.80 1.82 1.13
N PRO A 22 3.86 1.61 1.92
CA PRO A 22 4.63 0.39 1.88
C PRO A 22 3.83 -0.74 2.55
N PHE A 23 3.80 -1.89 1.89
CA PHE A 23 3.27 -3.13 2.41
C PHE A 23 4.44 -3.96 2.97
N PRO A 24 4.50 -4.20 4.29
CA PRO A 24 5.70 -4.75 4.93
C PRO A 24 5.90 -6.26 4.71
N TRP A 25 4.95 -6.97 4.09
CA TRP A 25 5.08 -8.40 3.78
C TRP A 25 5.54 -8.65 2.34
N ASN A 26 6.24 -9.77 2.17
CA ASN A 26 6.73 -10.20 0.87
C ASN A 26 5.64 -10.92 0.07
N VAL A 27 4.97 -10.20 -0.82
CA VAL A 27 3.88 -10.75 -1.68
C VAL A 27 4.33 -11.95 -2.52
N ARG A 28 5.61 -11.99 -2.94
CA ARG A 28 6.12 -13.11 -3.75
C ARG A 28 6.27 -14.38 -2.92
N GLU A 29 6.66 -14.27 -1.65
CA GLU A 29 6.72 -15.41 -0.73
C GLU A 29 5.31 -15.84 -0.30
N GLU A 30 4.43 -14.88 -0.03
CA GLU A 30 3.07 -15.13 0.45
C GLU A 30 2.13 -15.72 -0.61
N PHE A 31 2.23 -15.24 -1.87
CA PHE A 31 1.26 -15.54 -2.93
C PHE A 31 1.90 -16.11 -4.20
N GLY A 32 3.24 -16.23 -4.27
CA GLY A 32 3.95 -16.71 -5.46
C GLY A 32 3.86 -15.77 -6.68
N LYS A 33 3.31 -14.56 -6.52
CA LYS A 33 3.02 -13.60 -7.60
C LYS A 33 3.78 -12.29 -7.37
N GLY A 34 4.12 -11.58 -8.45
CA GLY A 34 4.73 -10.23 -8.35
C GLY A 34 3.72 -9.12 -8.12
N ARG A 35 2.43 -9.39 -8.36
CA ARG A 35 1.30 -8.48 -8.19
C ARG A 35 0.11 -9.28 -7.66
N VAL A 36 -0.58 -8.73 -6.68
CA VAL A 36 -1.80 -9.32 -6.13
C VAL A 36 -2.90 -8.27 -6.04
N LYS A 37 -4.15 -8.66 -6.33
CA LYS A 37 -5.31 -7.81 -6.08
C LYS A 37 -5.62 -7.84 -4.59
N ALA A 38 -5.95 -6.68 -4.04
CA ALA A 38 -6.27 -6.57 -2.63
C ALA A 38 -7.38 -5.55 -2.42
N HIS A 39 -8.23 -5.84 -1.45
CA HIS A 39 -9.19 -4.91 -0.88
C HIS A 39 -8.49 -4.19 0.27
N ALA A 40 -8.36 -2.87 0.17
CA ALA A 40 -7.70 -2.05 1.16
C ALA A 40 -8.69 -1.14 1.87
N LEU A 41 -8.46 -0.86 3.14
CA LEU A 41 -9.12 0.20 3.90
C LEU A 41 -8.04 1.16 4.39
N PHE A 42 -8.13 2.41 3.97
CA PHE A 42 -7.25 3.49 4.43
C PHE A 42 -7.99 4.36 5.42
N ASP A 43 -7.66 4.26 6.72
CA ASP A 43 -8.43 4.82 7.84
C ASP A 43 -9.95 4.57 7.71
N GLY A 44 -10.32 3.38 7.25
CA GLY A 44 -11.72 2.99 7.02
C GLY A 44 -12.32 3.38 5.68
N ILE A 45 -11.59 4.07 4.79
CA ILE A 45 -12.04 4.32 3.41
C ILE A 45 -11.68 3.13 2.52
N PRO A 46 -12.65 2.44 1.91
CA PRO A 46 -12.39 1.27 1.07
C PRO A 46 -11.76 1.66 -0.27
N TYR A 47 -10.87 0.80 -0.74
CA TYR A 47 -10.16 0.91 -2.00
C TYR A 47 -9.79 -0.45 -2.55
N ASP A 48 -10.21 -0.73 -3.78
CA ASP A 48 -9.82 -1.95 -4.49
C ASP A 48 -8.60 -1.67 -5.34
N GLY A 49 -7.49 -2.29 -4.95
CA GLY A 49 -6.18 -2.00 -5.49
C GLY A 49 -5.41 -3.22 -5.93
N SER A 50 -4.15 -2.99 -6.24
CA SER A 50 -3.17 -4.06 -6.38
C SER A 50 -1.93 -3.71 -5.60
N ILE A 51 -1.42 -4.67 -4.84
CA ILE A 51 -0.10 -4.59 -4.24
C ILE A 51 0.89 -4.99 -5.34
N VAL A 52 1.85 -4.11 -5.59
CA VAL A 52 2.82 -4.23 -6.67
C VAL A 52 4.23 -3.99 -6.16
N ASN A 53 5.21 -4.54 -6.87
CA ASN A 53 6.60 -4.15 -6.73
C ASN A 53 6.94 -3.18 -7.86
N MET A 54 7.24 -1.91 -7.52
CA MET A 54 7.66 -0.87 -8.48
C MET A 54 9.18 -0.71 -8.56
N GLY A 55 9.96 -1.70 -8.12
CA GLY A 55 11.41 -1.61 -8.00
C GLY A 55 11.87 -0.87 -6.74
N VAL A 56 10.95 -0.55 -5.83
CA VAL A 56 11.26 0.01 -4.51
C VAL A 56 11.92 -1.08 -3.67
N LYS A 57 13.01 -0.72 -3.00
CA LYS A 57 13.73 -1.62 -2.10
C LYS A 57 13.73 -1.05 -0.70
N ASN A 58 13.61 -1.93 0.27
CA ASN A 58 13.83 -1.59 1.66
C ASN A 58 15.33 -1.31 1.90
N PRO A 59 15.70 -0.63 3.00
CA PRO A 59 17.10 -0.35 3.34
C PRO A 59 17.99 -1.60 3.45
N ASP A 60 17.40 -2.74 3.78
CA ASP A 60 18.07 -4.06 3.85
C ASP A 60 18.28 -4.73 2.48
N GLY A 61 17.84 -4.09 1.39
CA GLY A 61 17.92 -4.60 0.03
C GLY A 61 16.78 -5.55 -0.37
N SER A 62 15.85 -5.85 0.52
CA SER A 62 14.65 -6.63 0.21
C SER A 62 13.67 -5.84 -0.66
N VAL A 63 12.75 -6.55 -1.31
CA VAL A 63 11.71 -5.94 -2.13
C VAL A 63 10.70 -5.23 -1.23
N CYS A 64 10.47 -3.94 -1.50
CA CYS A 64 9.40 -3.18 -0.86
C CYS A 64 8.16 -3.23 -1.77
N TYR A 65 7.14 -3.94 -1.30
CA TYR A 65 5.84 -3.93 -1.96
C TYR A 65 5.08 -2.68 -1.56
N ILE A 66 4.28 -2.15 -2.48
CA ILE A 66 3.51 -0.93 -2.24
C ILE A 66 2.09 -1.08 -2.76
N ILE A 67 1.17 -0.35 -2.15
CA ILE A 67 -0.19 -0.16 -2.66
C ILE A 67 -0.45 1.34 -2.85
N GLY A 68 -0.96 1.70 -4.03
CA GLY A 68 -1.25 3.08 -4.35
C GLY A 68 -2.45 3.61 -3.58
N VAL A 69 -2.37 4.85 -3.11
CA VAL A 69 -3.45 5.58 -2.44
C VAL A 69 -3.95 6.67 -3.39
N LEU A 70 -5.23 6.60 -3.77
CA LEU A 70 -5.82 7.58 -4.67
C LEU A 70 -5.82 8.98 -4.04
N LYS A 71 -5.61 10.00 -4.87
CA LYS A 71 -5.72 11.42 -4.46
C LYS A 71 -7.08 11.74 -3.83
N THR A 72 -8.15 11.12 -4.30
CA THR A 72 -9.50 11.29 -3.73
C THR A 72 -9.61 10.77 -2.29
N ILE A 73 -8.91 9.68 -1.96
CA ILE A 73 -8.87 9.10 -0.62
C ILE A 73 -8.06 10.02 0.30
N ARG A 74 -6.86 10.42 -0.13
CA ARG A 74 -6.01 11.37 0.60
C ARG A 74 -6.73 12.68 0.90
N ASN A 75 -7.42 13.24 -0.09
CA ASN A 75 -8.21 14.47 0.08
C ASN A 75 -9.37 14.28 1.07
N LYS A 76 -10.04 13.11 1.07
CA LYS A 76 -11.10 12.80 2.04
C LYS A 76 -10.57 12.66 3.47
N LEU A 77 -9.37 12.09 3.61
CA LEU A 77 -8.71 11.90 4.90
C LEU A 77 -7.95 13.15 5.38
N ASN A 78 -7.77 14.13 4.49
CA ASN A 78 -6.90 15.28 4.69
C ASN A 78 -5.49 14.86 5.16
N LYS A 79 -4.94 13.82 4.51
CA LYS A 79 -3.60 13.27 4.77
C LYS A 79 -2.67 13.51 3.57
N HIS A 80 -1.41 13.75 3.90
CA HIS A 80 -0.35 14.14 2.98
C HIS A 80 0.91 13.28 3.17
N ASP A 81 1.93 13.53 2.36
CA ASP A 81 3.25 12.92 2.52
C ASP A 81 3.76 13.03 3.97
N GLY A 82 4.23 11.92 4.52
CA GLY A 82 4.73 11.85 5.89
C GLY A 82 3.66 11.60 6.95
N ASP A 83 2.36 11.66 6.61
CA ASP A 83 1.30 11.35 7.57
C ASP A 83 1.17 9.84 7.80
N MET A 84 0.91 9.49 9.06
CA MET A 84 0.58 8.13 9.44
C MET A 84 -0.81 7.77 8.95
N ILE A 85 -0.99 6.58 8.40
CA ILE A 85 -2.26 6.06 7.88
C ILE A 85 -2.45 4.63 8.35
N HIS A 86 -3.66 4.34 8.84
CA HIS A 86 -4.04 3.00 9.23
C HIS A 86 -4.50 2.22 7.99
N VAL A 87 -3.91 1.04 7.77
CA VAL A 87 -4.14 0.25 6.57
C VAL A 87 -4.62 -1.14 6.95
N VAL A 88 -5.79 -1.52 6.45
CA VAL A 88 -6.25 -2.91 6.45
C VAL A 88 -6.22 -3.42 5.02
N ILE A 89 -5.62 -4.58 4.80
CA ILE A 89 -5.49 -5.23 3.50
C ILE A 89 -6.12 -6.62 3.61
N GLU A 90 -7.02 -6.92 2.71
CA GLU A 90 -7.60 -8.25 2.53
C GLU A 90 -7.23 -8.77 1.13
N VAL A 91 -6.67 -9.98 1.11
CA VAL A 91 -6.30 -10.67 -0.13
C VAL A 91 -7.13 -11.93 -0.25
N GLU A 92 -7.91 -11.99 -1.33
CA GLU A 92 -8.60 -13.21 -1.78
C GLU A 92 -7.63 -14.01 -2.67
N GLU A 93 -7.49 -15.30 -2.38
CA GLU A 93 -6.57 -16.22 -3.07
C GLU A 93 -7.16 -16.79 -4.36
#